data_AF-A0A5P8ND71-F1
#
_entry.id   AF-A0A5P8ND71-F1
#
_cell.length_a   1.000
_cell.length_b   1.000
_cell.length_c   1.000
_cell.angle_alpha   90.00
_cell.angle_beta   90.00
_cell.angle_gamma   90.00
#
_symmetry.space_group_name_H-M   'P 1'
#
loop_
_entity.id
_entity.type
_entity.pdbx_description
1 polymer ?
#
loop_
_entity_poly.entity_id
_entity_poly.type
_entity_poly.pdbx_seq_one_letter_code
_entity_poly.pdbx_strand_id
1 'polypeptide(L)'
;MKHSKKATSIVEAMVITLILVTGITGMYKIYIESIRLSDSTVNKIQAIQIAREGIEAMTNIRDTNWILFSSDYKNCWNTLNYESTCIGDTSTTNDISGNYIIYQNNNDRWYLSGAINGSYSVATYRDAYRIYLDGNGFYTQSGGTDLVPLFTREIKINYLDTDGGAATSNDEKMEIISLVQWRDRSSTNIHKVELKTILSNWKNKK
;
A
#
# COMPACT_ATOMS: atom_id res chain seq x y z
N MET A 1 20.13 -74.63 12.15
CA MET A 1 19.76 -73.55 11.20
C MET A 1 20.89 -72.53 11.13
N LYS A 2 21.66 -72.49 10.03
CA LYS A 2 22.66 -71.42 9.81
C LYS A 2 21.92 -70.19 9.29
N HIS A 3 21.70 -69.20 10.15
CA HIS A 3 21.17 -67.89 9.73
C HIS A 3 22.15 -67.23 8.75
N SER A 4 21.67 -66.87 7.55
CA SER A 4 22.47 -66.23 6.52
C SER A 4 22.72 -64.75 6.86
N LYS A 5 23.86 -64.44 7.49
CA LYS A 5 24.25 -63.07 7.88
C LYS A 5 24.39 -62.07 6.70
N LYS A 6 24.48 -62.57 5.46
CA LYS A 6 24.60 -61.72 4.26
C LYS A 6 23.26 -61.05 3.88
N ALA A 7 22.14 -61.75 4.05
CA ALA A 7 20.82 -61.20 3.74
C ALA A 7 20.41 -60.10 4.73
N THR A 8 20.81 -60.20 6.00
CA THR A 8 20.53 -59.18 7.03
C THR A 8 21.28 -57.86 6.78
N SER A 9 22.49 -57.90 6.22
CA SER A 9 23.28 -56.69 5.94
C SER A 9 22.75 -55.86 4.75
N ILE A 10 22.16 -56.52 3.75
CA ILE A 10 21.55 -55.82 2.60
C ILE A 10 20.26 -55.10 3.03
N VAL A 11 19.40 -55.78 3.79
CA VAL A 11 18.15 -55.19 4.29
C VAL A 11 18.43 -54.01 5.21
N GLU A 12 19.45 -54.10 6.07
CA GLU A 12 19.87 -52.99 6.94
C GLU A 12 20.29 -51.76 6.13
N ALA A 13 21.11 -51.93 5.09
CA ALA A 13 21.51 -50.84 4.19
C ALA A 13 20.30 -50.23 3.45
N MET A 14 19.31 -51.04 3.06
CA MET A 14 18.07 -50.56 2.45
C MET A 14 17.24 -49.70 3.42
N VAL A 15 17.14 -50.12 4.69
CA VAL A 15 16.39 -49.36 5.71
C VAL A 15 17.10 -48.04 6.02
N ILE A 16 18.44 -48.04 6.14
CA ILE A 16 19.23 -46.83 6.39
C ILE A 16 19.06 -45.82 5.25
N THR A 17 19.16 -46.27 4.00
CA THR A 17 18.98 -45.41 2.83
C THR A 17 17.57 -44.83 2.75
N LEU A 18 16.54 -45.60 3.09
CA LEU A 18 15.16 -45.11 3.18
C LEU A 18 14.98 -44.00 4.22
N ILE A 19 15.55 -44.19 5.42
CA ILE A 19 15.51 -43.19 6.49
C ILE A 19 16.23 -41.91 6.03
N LEU A 20 17.38 -42.04 5.37
CA LEU A 20 18.16 -40.91 4.89
C LEU A 20 17.40 -40.12 3.80
N VAL A 21 16.79 -40.80 2.84
CA VAL A 21 16.02 -40.15 1.75
C VAL A 21 14.79 -39.42 2.30
N THR A 22 14.07 -40.05 3.22
CA THR A 22 12.90 -39.40 3.85
C THR A 22 13.30 -38.17 4.67
N GLY A 23 14.41 -38.25 5.42
CA GLY A 23 14.98 -37.12 6.16
C GLY A 23 15.35 -35.94 5.26
N ILE A 24 16.10 -36.19 4.18
CA ILE A 24 16.50 -35.13 3.23
C ILE A 24 15.28 -34.50 2.56
N THR A 25 14.31 -35.32 2.15
CA THR A 25 13.08 -34.82 1.51
C THR A 25 12.29 -33.92 2.45
N GLY A 26 12.20 -34.28 3.73
CA GLY A 26 11.57 -33.45 4.76
C GLY A 26 12.27 -32.09 4.92
N MET A 27 13.60 -32.10 5.04
CA MET A 27 14.38 -30.86 5.17
C MET A 27 14.26 -29.94 3.95
N TYR A 28 14.27 -30.50 2.74
CA TYR A 28 14.16 -29.72 1.51
C TYR A 28 12.81 -28.98 1.40
N LYS A 29 11.72 -29.62 1.84
CA LYS A 29 10.41 -28.95 1.87
C LYS A 29 10.38 -27.76 2.81
N ILE A 30 10.94 -27.91 4.02
CA ILE A 30 11.03 -26.81 5.00
C ILE A 30 11.86 -25.65 4.44
N TYR A 31 12.95 -25.96 3.74
CA TYR A 31 13.80 -24.94 3.12
C TYR A 31 13.05 -24.10 2.08
N ILE A 32 12.28 -24.73 1.19
CA ILE A 32 11.47 -24.02 0.18
C ILE A 32 10.43 -23.13 0.85
N GLU A 33 9.73 -23.63 1.86
CA GLU A 33 8.71 -22.85 2.57
C GLU A 33 9.34 -21.67 3.34
N SER A 34 10.55 -21.84 3.89
CA SER A 34 11.31 -20.76 4.53
C SER A 34 11.61 -19.60 3.56
N ILE A 35 12.04 -19.91 2.34
CA ILE A 35 12.28 -18.89 1.30
C ILE A 35 10.99 -18.17 0.94
N ARG A 36 9.90 -18.89 0.71
CA ARG A 36 8.59 -18.30 0.39
C ARG A 36 8.10 -17.36 1.48
N LEU A 37 8.28 -17.76 2.75
CA LEU A 37 7.95 -16.93 3.90
C LEU A 37 8.81 -15.67 3.95
N SER A 38 10.12 -15.78 3.66
CA SER A 38 11.04 -14.65 3.61
C SER A 38 10.60 -13.63 2.56
N ASP A 39 10.34 -14.08 1.32
CA ASP A 39 9.91 -13.20 0.23
C ASP A 39 8.58 -12.50 0.55
N SER A 40 7.61 -13.25 1.09
CA SER A 40 6.34 -12.69 1.53
C SER A 40 6.50 -11.65 2.64
N THR A 41 7.44 -11.88 3.57
CA THR A 41 7.75 -10.94 4.65
C THR A 41 8.39 -9.66 4.12
N VAL A 42 9.34 -9.76 3.18
CA VAL A 42 9.97 -8.60 2.54
C VAL A 42 8.93 -7.76 1.80
N ASN A 43 8.09 -8.39 0.97
CA ASN A 43 7.02 -7.69 0.24
C ASN A 43 6.05 -6.99 1.19
N LYS A 44 5.69 -7.64 2.31
CA LYS A 44 4.81 -7.06 3.32
C LYS A 44 5.44 -5.86 4.02
N ILE A 45 6.73 -5.91 4.37
CA ILE A 45 7.42 -4.76 4.97
C ILE A 45 7.46 -3.60 3.98
N GLN A 46 7.80 -3.85 2.71
CA GLN A 46 7.80 -2.84 1.66
C GLN A 46 6.41 -2.20 1.48
N ALA A 47 5.36 -3.02 1.41
CA ALA A 47 3.99 -2.53 1.32
C ALA A 47 3.58 -1.64 2.51
N ILE A 48 4.05 -1.95 3.73
CA ILE A 48 3.84 -1.10 4.91
C ILE A 48 4.57 0.25 4.75
N GLN A 49 5.81 0.27 4.26
CA GLN A 49 6.55 1.52 4.07
C GLN A 49 5.89 2.41 3.01
N ILE A 50 5.48 1.82 1.88
CA ILE A 50 4.72 2.51 0.82
C ILE A 50 3.42 3.09 1.37
N ALA A 51 2.71 2.33 2.22
CA ALA A 51 1.47 2.80 2.82
C ALA A 51 1.70 3.95 3.82
N ARG A 52 2.82 3.93 4.56
CA ARG A 52 3.21 5.01 5.48
C ARG A 52 3.54 6.29 4.72
N GLU A 53 4.33 6.19 3.65
CA GLU A 53 4.66 7.31 2.78
C GLU A 53 3.37 7.95 2.22
N GLY A 54 2.38 7.15 1.83
CA GLY A 54 1.08 7.66 1.39
C GLY A 54 0.36 8.50 2.46
N ILE A 55 0.38 8.06 3.72
CA ILE A 55 -0.20 8.82 4.85
C ILE A 55 0.60 10.10 5.14
N GLU A 56 1.93 10.03 5.06
CA GLU A 56 2.81 11.18 5.26
C GLU A 56 2.59 12.23 4.17
N ALA A 57 2.45 11.82 2.91
CA ALA A 57 2.11 12.70 1.80
C ALA A 57 0.75 13.39 2.01
N MET A 58 -0.28 12.67 2.48
CA MET A 58 -1.57 13.27 2.81
C MET A 58 -1.48 14.28 3.96
N THR A 59 -0.63 14.00 4.94
CA THR A 59 -0.36 14.94 6.05
C THR A 59 0.36 16.19 5.53
N ASN A 60 1.32 16.02 4.62
CA ASN A 60 2.05 17.12 3.99
C ASN A 60 1.12 18.00 3.13
N ILE A 61 0.19 17.41 2.36
CA ILE A 61 -0.81 18.15 1.58
C ILE A 61 -1.64 19.05 2.51
N ARG A 62 -2.18 18.49 3.60
CA ARG A 62 -2.92 19.25 4.63
C ARG A 62 -2.11 20.40 5.19
N ASP A 63 -0.88 20.14 5.62
CA ASP A 63 -0.04 21.15 6.27
C ASP A 63 0.35 22.26 5.29
N THR A 64 0.59 21.90 4.03
CA THR A 64 0.86 22.86 2.95
C THR A 64 -0.37 23.71 2.66
N ASN A 65 -1.57 23.13 2.61
CA ASN A 65 -2.82 23.87 2.46
C ASN A 65 -2.97 24.93 3.56
N TRP A 66 -2.66 24.61 4.82
CA TRP A 66 -2.70 25.60 5.90
C TRP A 66 -1.66 26.72 5.79
N ILE A 67 -0.50 26.44 5.21
CA ILE A 67 0.54 27.46 5.03
C ILE A 67 0.12 28.42 3.90
N LEU A 68 -0.40 27.87 2.80
CA LEU A 68 -0.82 28.66 1.64
C LEU A 68 -2.11 29.47 1.93
N PHE A 69 -3.08 28.88 2.63
CA PHE A 69 -4.39 29.47 2.89
C PHE A 69 -4.52 29.93 4.34
N SER A 70 -3.55 30.71 4.80
CA SER A 70 -3.52 31.25 6.16
C SER A 70 -4.64 32.25 6.49
N SER A 71 -5.38 32.72 5.47
CA SER A 71 -6.53 33.60 5.62
C SER A 71 -7.83 32.86 5.94
N ASP A 72 -7.97 31.59 5.53
CA ASP A 72 -9.18 30.79 5.73
C ASP A 72 -8.82 29.33 6.06
N TYR A 73 -8.50 29.08 7.32
CA TYR A 73 -8.21 27.73 7.80
C TYR A 73 -9.43 26.83 7.83
N LYS A 74 -10.65 27.41 7.83
CA LYS A 74 -11.88 26.65 8.04
C LYS A 74 -12.26 25.86 6.80
N ASN A 75 -12.19 26.50 5.63
CA ASN A 75 -12.67 25.92 4.37
C ASN A 75 -11.54 25.38 3.48
N CYS A 76 -10.32 25.91 3.56
CA CYS A 76 -9.25 25.58 2.59
C CYS A 76 -8.28 24.47 3.04
N TRP A 77 -8.51 23.81 4.18
CA TRP A 77 -7.54 22.86 4.73
C TRP A 77 -7.48 21.53 3.97
N ASN A 78 -8.59 21.13 3.37
CA ASN A 78 -8.82 19.89 2.63
C ASN A 78 -8.95 20.12 1.11
N THR A 79 -8.43 21.23 0.60
CA THR A 79 -8.52 21.59 -0.82
C THR A 79 -7.62 20.72 -1.69
N LEU A 80 -8.16 20.26 -2.81
CA LEU A 80 -7.49 19.48 -3.84
C LEU A 80 -6.47 20.33 -4.57
N ASN A 81 -5.23 19.84 -4.69
CA ASN A 81 -4.18 20.41 -5.54
C ASN A 81 -3.87 21.90 -5.32
N TYR A 82 -4.12 22.43 -4.10
CA TYR A 82 -3.79 23.80 -3.71
C TYR A 82 -4.53 24.87 -4.53
N GLU A 83 -5.76 24.60 -4.95
CA GLU A 83 -6.57 25.54 -5.72
C GLU A 83 -6.90 26.80 -4.91
N SER A 84 -6.49 27.96 -5.41
CA SER A 84 -6.66 29.25 -4.70
C SER A 84 -8.10 29.74 -4.65
N THR A 85 -8.99 29.12 -5.42
CA THR A 85 -10.43 29.44 -5.45
C THR A 85 -11.16 29.01 -4.19
N CYS A 86 -10.52 28.26 -3.29
CA CYS A 86 -11.12 27.88 -2.01
C CYS A 86 -11.38 29.08 -1.07
N ILE A 87 -10.65 30.20 -1.23
CA ILE A 87 -10.78 31.35 -0.33
C ILE A 87 -12.12 32.05 -0.59
N GLY A 88 -13.00 32.03 0.41
CA GLY A 88 -14.33 32.62 0.31
C GLY A 88 -15.33 31.77 -0.48
N ASP A 89 -14.94 30.57 -0.90
CA ASP A 89 -15.84 29.57 -1.47
C ASP A 89 -16.25 28.58 -0.38
N THR A 90 -17.55 28.50 -0.11
CA THR A 90 -18.13 27.51 0.82
C THR A 90 -18.58 26.24 0.10
N SER A 91 -18.29 26.11 -1.20
CA SER A 91 -18.61 24.92 -1.99
C SER A 91 -17.59 23.80 -1.76
N THR A 92 -18.04 22.56 -1.91
CA THR A 92 -17.22 21.34 -1.80
C THR A 92 -16.55 20.95 -3.10
N THR A 93 -16.65 21.80 -4.13
CA THR A 93 -16.23 21.47 -5.49
C THR A 93 -14.72 21.21 -5.55
N ASN A 94 -13.96 21.84 -4.66
CA ASN A 94 -12.50 21.75 -4.59
C ASN A 94 -12.02 20.87 -3.42
N ASP A 95 -12.92 20.14 -2.76
CA ASP A 95 -12.59 19.30 -1.62
C ASP A 95 -12.02 17.95 -2.05
N ILE A 96 -11.04 17.45 -1.32
CA ILE A 96 -10.45 16.15 -1.59
C ILE A 96 -11.42 15.03 -1.14
N SER A 97 -12.17 14.46 -2.09
CA SER A 97 -13.07 13.33 -1.83
C SER A 97 -12.86 12.17 -2.80
N GLY A 98 -12.83 10.92 -2.29
CA GLY A 98 -12.76 9.72 -3.14
C GLY A 98 -11.40 9.03 -3.19
N ASN A 99 -11.09 8.43 -4.35
CA ASN A 99 -9.92 7.57 -4.54
C ASN A 99 -8.87 8.22 -5.44
N TYR A 100 -7.63 8.25 -4.97
CA TYR A 100 -6.53 8.99 -5.59
C TYR A 100 -5.25 8.17 -5.70
N ILE A 101 -4.45 8.55 -6.69
CA ILE A 101 -3.00 8.30 -6.70
C ILE A 101 -2.28 9.56 -6.20
N ILE A 102 -1.13 9.36 -5.55
CA ILE A 102 -0.27 10.47 -5.12
C ILE A 102 1.00 10.47 -5.96
N TYR A 103 1.37 11.65 -6.45
CA TYR A 103 2.65 11.90 -7.12
C TYR A 103 3.26 13.21 -6.64
N GLN A 104 4.57 13.35 -6.80
CA GLN A 104 5.30 14.58 -6.50
C GLN A 104 5.62 15.32 -7.80
N ASN A 105 5.44 16.64 -7.84
CA ASN A 105 5.86 17.44 -8.98
C ASN A 105 7.33 17.88 -8.87
N ASN A 106 7.84 18.56 -9.90
CA ASN A 106 9.21 19.08 -9.93
C ASN A 106 9.54 20.14 -8.85
N ASN A 107 8.55 20.61 -8.10
CA ASN A 107 8.69 21.59 -7.02
C ASN A 107 8.57 20.92 -5.63
N ASP A 108 8.82 19.62 -5.55
CA ASP A 108 8.75 18.79 -4.35
C ASP A 108 7.40 18.78 -3.63
N ARG A 109 6.33 19.18 -4.32
CA ARG A 109 4.99 19.25 -3.74
C ARG A 109 4.17 18.04 -4.16
N TRP A 110 3.39 17.52 -3.22
CA TRP A 110 2.53 16.35 -3.42
C TRP A 110 1.19 16.74 -4.06
N TYR A 111 0.79 16.02 -5.09
CA TYR A 111 -0.47 16.21 -5.80
C TYR A 111 -1.28 14.93 -5.82
N LEU A 112 -2.59 15.12 -5.94
CA LEU A 112 -3.55 14.04 -6.08
C LEU A 112 -4.09 14.05 -7.50
N SER A 113 -4.07 12.88 -8.13
CA SER A 113 -4.80 12.64 -9.38
C SER A 113 -5.89 11.63 -9.11
N GLY A 114 -7.12 11.96 -9.53
CA GLY A 114 -8.22 11.01 -9.49
C GLY A 114 -7.88 9.77 -10.31
N ALA A 115 -8.32 8.62 -9.84
CA ALA A 115 -8.14 7.34 -10.51
C ALA A 115 -9.46 6.57 -10.57
N ILE A 116 -9.46 5.41 -11.25
CA ILE A 116 -10.69 4.67 -11.50
C ILE A 116 -11.20 3.98 -10.22
N ASN A 117 -12.51 3.91 -10.05
CA ASN A 117 -13.11 3.06 -9.04
C ASN A 117 -13.11 1.61 -9.52
N GLY A 118 -12.63 0.68 -8.71
CA GLY A 118 -12.55 -0.72 -9.12
C GLY A 118 -11.99 -1.65 -8.06
N SER A 119 -11.58 -2.83 -8.51
CA SER A 119 -10.99 -3.87 -7.68
C SER A 119 -9.66 -4.31 -8.27
N TYR A 120 -8.72 -4.68 -7.40
CA TYR A 120 -7.40 -5.21 -7.77
C TYR A 120 -7.43 -6.41 -8.75
N SER A 121 -8.53 -7.16 -8.78
CA SER A 121 -8.70 -8.26 -9.73
C SER A 121 -8.70 -7.79 -11.20
N VAL A 122 -9.07 -6.54 -11.46
CA VAL A 122 -9.19 -5.94 -12.80
C VAL A 122 -7.85 -5.35 -13.24
N ALA A 123 -7.43 -5.63 -14.47
CA ALA A 123 -6.15 -5.15 -15.01
C ALA A 123 -6.08 -3.61 -15.08
N THR A 124 -7.14 -2.96 -15.56
CA THR A 124 -7.21 -1.49 -15.64
C THR A 124 -7.05 -0.81 -14.29
N TYR A 125 -7.55 -1.41 -13.21
CA TYR A 125 -7.34 -0.91 -11.85
C TYR A 125 -5.87 -1.01 -11.46
N ARG A 126 -5.24 -2.16 -11.70
CA ARG A 126 -3.82 -2.33 -11.39
C ARG A 126 -2.91 -1.41 -12.19
N ASP A 127 -3.31 -1.07 -13.41
CA ASP A 127 -2.58 -0.14 -14.26
C ASP A 127 -2.74 1.31 -13.78
N ALA A 128 -3.92 1.68 -13.29
CA ALA A 128 -4.21 3.02 -12.77
C ALA A 128 -3.51 3.31 -11.43
N TYR A 129 -3.42 2.33 -10.52
CA TYR A 129 -2.87 2.51 -9.16
C TYR A 129 -1.43 2.01 -8.99
N ARG A 130 -0.75 1.72 -10.09
CA ARG A 130 0.56 1.09 -10.13
C ARG A 130 1.63 1.92 -9.43
N ILE A 131 2.56 1.25 -8.74
CA ILE A 131 3.72 1.89 -8.13
C ILE A 131 4.98 1.34 -8.77
N TYR A 132 5.78 2.24 -9.30
CA TYR A 132 7.04 1.95 -9.96
C TYR A 132 8.19 2.27 -9.02
N LEU A 133 9.33 1.61 -9.25
CA LEU A 133 10.61 2.10 -8.76
C LEU A 133 11.17 3.11 -9.76
N ASP A 134 11.61 4.26 -9.25
CA ASP A 134 12.38 5.23 -10.02
C ASP A 134 13.87 4.82 -10.13
N GLY A 135 14.65 5.60 -10.90
CA GLY A 135 16.08 5.34 -11.08
C GLY A 135 16.94 5.50 -9.81
N ASN A 136 16.37 6.08 -8.74
CA ASN A 136 17.00 6.26 -7.44
C ASN A 136 16.57 5.19 -6.41
N GLY A 137 15.67 4.28 -6.78
CA GLY A 137 15.14 3.23 -5.92
C GLY A 137 13.98 3.66 -5.02
N PHE A 138 13.35 4.82 -5.27
CA PHE A 138 12.16 5.26 -4.57
C PHE A 138 10.89 4.80 -5.28
N TYR A 139 9.81 4.64 -4.52
CA TYR A 139 8.51 4.27 -5.03
C TYR A 139 7.76 5.49 -5.54
N THR A 140 7.25 5.44 -6.77
CA THR A 140 6.51 6.52 -7.40
C THR A 140 5.32 6.00 -8.19
N GLN A 141 4.22 6.76 -8.22
CA GLN A 141 3.06 6.44 -9.09
C GLN A 141 3.10 7.18 -10.43
N SER A 142 4.19 7.91 -10.71
CA SER A 142 4.38 8.65 -11.95
C SER A 142 5.81 8.50 -12.48
N GLY A 143 5.95 8.14 -13.76
CA GLY A 143 7.22 8.24 -14.49
C GLY A 143 8.34 7.28 -14.06
N GLY A 144 8.01 6.16 -13.40
CA GLY A 144 9.04 5.19 -13.00
C GLY A 144 9.51 4.28 -14.13
N THR A 145 10.62 3.59 -13.88
CA THR A 145 11.35 2.78 -14.87
C THR A 145 11.06 1.29 -14.78
N ASP A 146 10.34 0.85 -13.75
CA ASP A 146 9.99 -0.55 -13.56
C ASP A 146 8.97 -1.03 -14.61
N LEU A 147 9.33 -2.05 -15.38
CA LEU A 147 8.49 -2.62 -16.42
C LEU A 147 7.42 -3.58 -15.87
N VAL A 148 7.65 -4.17 -14.68
CA VAL A 148 6.71 -5.14 -14.06
C VAL A 148 6.56 -4.86 -12.55
N PRO A 149 5.98 -3.71 -12.20
CA PRO A 149 5.78 -3.33 -10.81
C PRO A 149 4.85 -4.29 -10.07
N LEU A 150 5.27 -4.61 -8.84
CA LEU A 150 4.59 -5.57 -7.98
C LEU A 150 3.41 -4.96 -7.21
N PHE A 151 3.54 -3.69 -6.82
CA PHE A 151 2.63 -3.04 -5.90
C PHE A 151 1.68 -2.07 -6.60
N THR A 152 0.51 -1.90 -6.01
CA THR A 152 -0.44 -0.83 -6.30
C THR A 152 -0.75 -0.09 -5.00
N ARG A 153 -0.95 1.23 -5.07
CA ARG A 153 -1.36 2.07 -3.93
C ARG A 153 -2.58 2.88 -4.32
N GLU A 154 -3.60 2.80 -3.49
CA GLU A 154 -4.81 3.60 -3.56
C GLU A 154 -4.97 4.38 -2.26
N ILE A 155 -5.21 5.69 -2.37
CA ILE A 155 -5.56 6.53 -1.23
C ILE A 155 -7.06 6.76 -1.26
N LYS A 156 -7.76 6.31 -0.22
CA LYS A 156 -9.20 6.55 -0.05
C LYS A 156 -9.40 7.61 1.00
N ILE A 157 -10.30 8.53 0.71
CA ILE A 157 -10.56 9.68 1.55
C ILE A 157 -12.05 9.71 1.83
N ASN A 158 -12.40 9.48 3.10
CA ASN A 158 -13.76 9.48 3.58
C ASN A 158 -13.93 10.64 4.57
N TYR A 159 -14.91 11.50 4.35
CA TYR A 159 -15.26 12.52 5.33
C TYR A 159 -15.95 11.88 6.52
N LEU A 160 -15.55 12.30 7.73
CA LEU A 160 -16.18 11.90 8.97
C LEU A 160 -17.14 13.02 9.37
N ASP A 161 -18.37 12.93 8.89
CA ASP A 161 -19.46 13.89 9.13
C ASP A 161 -19.57 14.21 10.62
N THR A 162 -19.44 15.49 10.96
CA THR A 162 -19.68 15.99 12.32
C THR A 162 -21.02 16.68 12.49
N ASP A 163 -21.75 17.01 11.41
CA ASP A 163 -23.00 17.80 11.46
C ASP A 163 -23.98 17.48 10.31
N GLY A 164 -24.65 16.33 10.37
CA GLY A 164 -26.01 16.18 9.86
C GLY A 164 -26.19 16.12 8.33
N GLY A 165 -25.28 15.48 7.60
CA GLY A 165 -25.64 14.85 6.32
C GLY A 165 -25.31 15.61 5.04
N ALA A 166 -24.47 16.65 5.10
CA ALA A 166 -23.84 17.20 3.90
C ALA A 166 -22.32 17.24 4.11
N ALA A 167 -21.59 16.41 3.36
CA ALA A 167 -20.14 16.49 3.24
C ALA A 167 -19.79 17.89 2.72
N THR A 168 -19.52 18.81 3.65
CA THR A 168 -19.15 20.20 3.35
C THR A 168 -17.69 20.42 3.72
N SER A 169 -17.02 21.39 3.09
CA SER A 169 -15.63 21.79 3.38
C SER A 169 -15.36 22.18 4.84
N ASN A 170 -16.43 22.30 5.64
CA ASN A 170 -16.42 22.53 7.07
C ASN A 170 -16.19 21.27 7.92
N ASP A 171 -16.19 20.07 7.35
CA ASP A 171 -15.94 18.84 8.13
C ASP A 171 -14.58 18.95 8.81
N GLU A 172 -14.55 18.80 10.13
CA GLU A 172 -13.31 18.98 10.88
C GLU A 172 -12.36 17.78 10.74
N LYS A 173 -12.82 16.68 10.13
CA LYS A 173 -12.12 15.40 10.13
C LYS A 173 -12.34 14.63 8.83
N MET A 174 -11.28 14.02 8.33
CA MET A 174 -11.30 13.04 7.24
C MET A 174 -10.51 11.79 7.61
N GLU A 175 -11.05 10.62 7.31
CA GLU A 175 -10.34 9.35 7.36
C GLU A 175 -9.57 9.18 6.06
N ILE A 176 -8.27 8.98 6.19
CA ILE A 176 -7.36 8.65 5.10
C ILE A 176 -7.00 7.17 5.22
N ILE A 177 -7.24 6.43 4.16
CA ILE A 177 -6.87 5.02 4.04
C ILE A 177 -5.84 4.89 2.93
N SER A 178 -4.62 4.52 3.29
CA SER A 178 -3.61 4.10 2.31
C SER A 178 -3.66 2.58 2.16
N LEU A 179 -4.20 2.14 1.02
CA LEU A 179 -4.35 0.73 0.67
C LEU A 179 -3.26 0.34 -0.33
N VAL A 180 -2.40 -0.60 0.07
CA VAL A 180 -1.38 -1.18 -0.80
C VAL A 180 -1.72 -2.63 -1.08
N GLN A 181 -1.74 -3.02 -2.35
CA GLN A 181 -2.07 -4.38 -2.78
C GLN A 181 -1.05 -4.92 -3.76
N TRP A 182 -0.79 -6.22 -3.67
CA TRP A 182 0.08 -6.95 -4.59
C TRP A 182 -0.36 -8.40 -4.76
N ARG A 183 0.21 -9.06 -5.77
CA ARG A 183 0.07 -10.50 -5.99
C ARG A 183 1.45 -11.11 -6.19
N ASP A 184 1.78 -12.14 -5.42
CA ASP A 184 3.04 -12.86 -5.62
C ASP A 184 3.01 -13.60 -6.96
N ARG A 185 4.15 -13.67 -7.66
CA ARG A 185 4.23 -14.27 -9.01
C ARG A 185 3.78 -15.75 -9.06
N SER A 186 3.90 -16.46 -7.95
CA SER A 186 3.55 -17.88 -7.81
C SER A 186 2.16 -18.13 -7.21
N SER A 187 1.45 -17.07 -6.80
CA SER A 187 0.19 -17.18 -6.06
C SER A 187 -0.93 -16.39 -6.74
N THR A 188 -2.15 -16.94 -6.72
CA THR A 188 -3.34 -16.20 -7.15
C THR A 188 -3.88 -15.27 -6.07
N ASN A 189 -3.42 -15.46 -4.82
CA ASN A 189 -3.87 -14.70 -3.67
C ASN A 189 -3.44 -13.24 -3.78
N ILE A 190 -4.37 -12.35 -3.47
CA ILE A 190 -4.14 -10.92 -3.44
C ILE A 190 -3.81 -10.58 -2.00
N HIS A 191 -2.61 -10.04 -1.78
CA HIS A 191 -2.20 -9.52 -0.50
C HIS A 191 -2.58 -8.05 -0.41
N LYS A 192 -2.91 -7.60 0.80
CA LYS A 192 -3.22 -6.21 1.07
C LYS A 192 -2.65 -5.76 2.41
N VAL A 193 -2.21 -4.51 2.44
CA VAL A 193 -1.87 -3.76 3.64
C VAL A 193 -2.71 -2.49 3.61
N GLU A 194 -3.38 -2.21 4.72
CA GLU A 194 -4.25 -1.04 4.87
C GLU A 194 -3.79 -0.30 6.10
N LEU A 195 -3.37 0.95 5.92
CA LEU A 195 -3.10 1.87 7.01
C LEU A 195 -4.14 2.97 7.00
N LYS A 196 -4.63 3.29 8.20
CA LYS A 196 -5.67 4.29 8.41
C LYS A 196 -5.14 5.39 9.31
N THR A 197 -5.47 6.62 8.98
CA THR A 197 -5.27 7.76 9.87
C THR A 197 -6.47 8.70 9.78
N ILE A 198 -6.67 9.50 10.81
CA ILE A 198 -7.67 10.56 10.81
C ILE A 198 -6.90 11.88 10.74
N LEU A 199 -7.10 12.62 9.65
CA LEU A 199 -6.64 13.99 9.54
C LEU A 199 -7.76 14.91 10.00
N SER A 200 -7.39 15.96 10.72
CA SER A 200 -8.37 16.93 11.22
C SER A 200 -7.89 18.35 11.03
N ASN A 201 -8.86 19.26 10.96
CA ASN A 201 -8.65 20.70 10.98
C ASN A 201 -8.33 21.21 12.39
N TRP A 202 -7.20 20.79 12.95
CA TRP A 202 -6.87 21.13 14.34
C TRP A 202 -6.60 22.62 14.57
N LYS A 203 -6.26 23.39 13.53
CA LYS A 203 -6.08 24.85 13.64
C LYS A 203 -7.39 25.61 13.85
N ASN A 204 -8.53 25.04 13.47
CA ASN A 204 -9.84 25.68 13.61
C ASN A 204 -10.44 25.57 15.03
N LYS A 205 -9.81 24.82 15.95
CA LYS A 205 -10.34 24.55 17.30
C LYS A 205 -10.03 25.63 18.36
N LYS A 206 -10.10 26.91 17.99
CA LYS A 206 -9.94 28.02 18.93
C LYS A 206 -11.27 28.58 19.40
#